data_AF-A0A1X7SFM1-F1
#
_entry.id   AF-A0A1X7SFM1-F1
#
_cell.length_a   1.000
_cell.length_b   1.000
_cell.length_c   1.000
_cell.angle_alpha   90.00
_cell.angle_beta   90.00
_cell.angle_gamma   90.00
#
_symmetry.space_group_name_H-M   'P 1'
#
loop_
_entity.id
_entity.type
_entity.pdbx_description
1 polymer ?
#
loop_
_entity_poly.entity_id
_entity_poly.type
_entity_poly.pdbx_seq_one_letter_code
_entity_poly.pdbx_strand_id
1 'polypeptide(L)'
;MSASLVPTDLVSGPSPETTTDSQNQLQITDLAEVLQLLRRHGYSGVSYHTLSLYLGLFPNTIRVIEADHRGDTERCLSECFTKWLGKADDVQKKGGPTIYSLVSALRRIGGENGVADGIDMEKHPACKILACHSAQQSVIAAALPQLVIVLYLTKLIKEMILPTNVQGENLLIQIKEAVCNDYQKLEAFAVILCKVKATIEIGNSLLKEYSEVFCSDDLVVMNDDNGLKIYLPQSMTAQFTTMRLKFGQTFLKVEKCIKEKSPAHKDIKNILSYYSEDLESQIAHCEST
;
A
#
# COMPACT_ATOMS: atom_id res chain seq x y z
N MET A 1 -30.03 38.99 37.32
CA MET A 1 -29.77 39.47 35.94
C MET A 1 -28.28 39.41 35.74
N SER A 2 -27.85 38.36 35.07
CA SER A 2 -26.45 37.99 34.87
C SER A 2 -25.86 38.79 33.71
N ALA A 3 -24.78 39.51 33.93
CA ALA A 3 -23.96 40.08 32.86
C ALA A 3 -22.63 39.32 32.85
N SER A 4 -22.50 38.45 31.85
CA SER A 4 -21.32 37.67 31.52
C SER A 4 -20.30 38.59 30.86
N LEU A 5 -19.08 38.65 31.40
CA LEU A 5 -17.91 39.23 30.72
C LEU A 5 -17.06 38.08 30.19
N VAL A 6 -17.07 37.96 28.87
CA VAL A 6 -16.25 37.02 28.09
C VAL A 6 -14.84 37.59 27.97
N PRO A 7 -13.79 36.78 28.17
CA PRO A 7 -12.48 37.08 27.60
C PRO A 7 -12.36 36.36 26.25
N THR A 8 -12.33 37.15 25.18
CA THR A 8 -11.73 36.82 23.88
C THR A 8 -10.25 36.59 24.06
N ASP A 9 -9.74 35.45 23.56
CA ASP A 9 -8.55 35.34 22.71
C ASP A 9 -8.14 33.87 22.57
N LEU A 10 -8.78 33.16 21.64
CA LEU A 10 -8.19 31.97 21.04
C LEU A 10 -7.24 32.43 19.94
N VAL A 11 -5.94 32.38 20.23
CA VAL A 11 -4.89 32.36 19.21
C VAL A 11 -5.08 31.11 18.37
N SER A 12 -5.62 31.29 17.16
CA SER A 12 -5.63 30.28 16.11
C SER A 12 -4.20 30.00 15.66
N GLY A 13 -3.62 28.88 16.10
CA GLY A 13 -2.44 28.31 15.47
C GLY A 13 -2.77 27.82 14.05
N PRO A 14 -1.79 27.77 13.13
CA PRO A 14 -2.03 27.31 11.77
C PRO A 14 -2.41 25.83 11.80
N SER A 15 -3.58 25.52 11.25
CA SER A 15 -3.97 24.15 10.93
C SER A 15 -2.90 23.51 10.05
N PRO A 16 -2.47 22.27 10.33
CA PRO A 16 -1.62 21.54 9.42
C PRO A 16 -2.48 21.13 8.22
N GLU A 17 -2.48 21.95 7.18
CA GLU A 17 -2.92 21.50 5.86
C GLU A 17 -2.02 20.35 5.44
N THR A 18 -2.59 19.16 5.48
CA THR A 18 -2.00 17.90 5.00
C THR A 18 -1.64 18.02 3.52
N THR A 19 -0.37 18.34 3.24
CA THR A 19 0.29 18.11 1.95
C THR A 19 0.55 16.62 1.76
N THR A 20 -0.45 15.86 1.28
CA THR A 20 -0.28 14.48 0.82
C THR A 20 -1.17 14.15 -0.38
N ASP A 21 -1.29 15.07 -1.36
CA ASP A 21 -2.02 14.81 -2.62
C ASP A 21 -1.14 14.99 -3.86
N SER A 22 0.13 15.34 -3.68
CA SER A 22 1.05 15.71 -4.78
C SER A 22 1.89 14.57 -5.33
N GLN A 23 1.96 13.40 -4.66
CA GLN A 23 2.92 12.36 -5.07
C GLN A 23 2.48 11.54 -6.29
N ASN A 24 1.17 11.48 -6.61
CA ASN A 24 0.66 10.59 -7.67
C ASN A 24 -0.02 11.34 -8.84
N GLN A 25 0.14 12.66 -8.93
CA GLN A 25 -0.43 13.47 -10.02
C GLN A 25 0.56 13.63 -11.18
N LEU A 26 0.09 13.27 -12.37
CA LEU A 26 0.79 13.49 -13.64
C LEU A 26 0.88 15.00 -13.93
N GLN A 27 2.00 15.40 -14.52
CA GLN A 27 2.30 16.77 -14.92
C GLN A 27 2.17 16.92 -16.43
N ILE A 28 2.09 18.16 -16.91
CA ILE A 28 2.05 18.46 -18.35
C ILE A 28 3.25 17.85 -19.10
N THR A 29 4.42 17.73 -18.44
CA THR A 29 5.62 17.10 -18.98
C THR A 29 5.45 15.62 -19.32
N ASP A 30 4.46 14.95 -18.71
CA ASP A 30 4.24 13.51 -18.87
C ASP A 30 3.37 13.18 -20.08
N LEU A 31 2.92 14.20 -20.84
CA LEU A 31 2.07 14.05 -22.02
C LEU A 31 2.58 12.98 -23.00
N ALA A 32 3.87 13.04 -23.34
CA ALA A 32 4.46 12.09 -24.28
C ALA A 32 4.42 10.65 -23.75
N GLU A 33 4.67 10.45 -22.45
CA GLU A 33 4.60 9.13 -21.83
C GLU A 33 3.17 8.60 -21.81
N VAL A 34 2.19 9.44 -21.44
CA VAL A 34 0.77 9.05 -21.40
C VAL A 34 0.24 8.66 -22.78
N LEU A 35 0.57 9.45 -23.82
CA LEU A 35 0.17 9.13 -25.19
C LEU A 35 0.84 7.84 -25.69
N GLN A 36 2.12 7.62 -25.34
CA GLN A 36 2.82 6.37 -25.69
C GLN A 36 2.21 5.16 -24.97
N LEU A 37 1.85 5.31 -23.69
CA LEU A 37 1.21 4.28 -22.89
C LEU A 37 -0.13 3.85 -23.50
N LEU A 38 -0.98 4.82 -23.85
CA LEU A 38 -2.25 4.57 -24.55
C LEU A 38 -2.02 3.79 -25.87
N ARG A 39 -1.06 4.24 -26.70
CA ARG A 39 -0.72 3.58 -27.97
C ARG A 39 -0.21 2.16 -27.76
N ARG A 40 0.66 1.94 -26.77
CA ARG A 40 1.25 0.64 -26.44
C ARG A 40 0.19 -0.39 -26.09
N HIS A 41 -0.88 0.04 -25.41
CA HIS A 41 -2.01 -0.82 -25.05
C HIS A 41 -3.15 -0.83 -26.09
N GLY A 42 -2.92 -0.28 -27.29
CA GLY A 42 -3.83 -0.40 -28.43
C GLY A 42 -4.94 0.65 -28.51
N TYR A 43 -4.83 1.75 -27.76
CA TYR A 43 -5.78 2.85 -27.88
C TYR A 43 -5.68 3.52 -29.25
N SER A 44 -6.77 3.50 -30.02
CA SER A 44 -6.81 4.04 -31.39
C SER A 44 -6.99 5.56 -31.45
N GLY A 45 -7.37 6.20 -30.34
CA GLY A 45 -7.66 7.63 -30.29
C GLY A 45 -9.04 8.03 -30.80
N VAL A 46 -9.80 7.15 -31.47
CA VAL A 46 -11.09 7.51 -32.08
C VAL A 46 -12.16 7.96 -31.08
N SER A 47 -12.04 7.49 -29.83
CA SER A 47 -12.97 7.79 -28.73
C SER A 47 -12.51 8.98 -27.87
N TYR A 48 -11.51 9.77 -28.31
CA TYR A 48 -10.89 10.83 -27.49
C TYR A 48 -11.91 11.84 -26.97
N HIS A 49 -12.91 12.22 -27.78
CA HIS A 49 -13.94 13.18 -27.37
C HIS A 49 -14.68 12.68 -26.12
N THR A 50 -15.14 11.42 -26.13
CA THR A 50 -15.84 10.81 -24.99
C THR A 50 -14.90 10.61 -23.81
N LEU A 51 -13.65 10.21 -24.06
CA LEU A 51 -12.63 10.07 -23.02
C LEU A 51 -12.40 11.41 -22.29
N SER A 52 -12.16 12.48 -23.03
CA SER A 52 -11.96 13.84 -22.54
C SER A 52 -13.09 14.34 -21.65
N LEU A 53 -14.35 14.02 -22.01
CA LEU A 53 -15.51 14.35 -21.18
C LEU A 53 -15.49 13.61 -19.83
N TYR A 54 -15.17 12.31 -19.82
CA TYR A 54 -15.06 11.56 -18.57
C TYR A 54 -13.89 12.01 -17.69
N LEU A 55 -12.82 12.49 -18.31
CA LEU A 55 -11.68 13.11 -17.64
C LEU A 55 -11.98 14.51 -17.08
N GLY A 56 -13.12 15.10 -17.42
CA GLY A 56 -13.61 16.36 -16.83
C GLY A 56 -13.46 17.59 -17.72
N LEU A 57 -13.08 17.45 -18.98
CA LEU A 57 -13.09 18.56 -19.94
C LEU A 57 -14.52 18.90 -20.38
N PHE A 58 -14.78 20.18 -20.60
CA PHE A 58 -16.08 20.63 -21.05
C PHE A 58 -16.26 20.43 -22.57
N PRO A 59 -17.50 20.18 -23.03
CA PRO A 59 -17.79 20.07 -24.47
C PRO A 59 -17.31 21.29 -25.27
N ASN A 60 -17.40 22.49 -24.70
CA ASN A 60 -16.92 23.70 -25.38
C ASN A 60 -15.40 23.72 -25.56
N THR A 61 -14.64 23.29 -24.55
CA THR A 61 -13.17 23.16 -24.63
C THR A 61 -12.78 22.18 -25.74
N ILE A 62 -13.45 21.03 -25.82
CA ILE A 62 -13.19 20.02 -26.83
C ILE A 62 -13.55 20.54 -28.23
N ARG A 63 -14.70 21.22 -28.39
CA ARG A 63 -15.12 21.80 -29.68
C ARG A 63 -14.16 22.86 -30.22
N VAL A 64 -13.54 23.66 -29.34
CA VAL A 64 -12.52 24.64 -29.75
C VAL A 64 -11.29 23.91 -30.30
N ILE A 65 -10.79 22.90 -29.58
CA ILE A 65 -9.66 22.06 -30.02
C ILE A 65 -9.95 21.40 -31.38
N GLU A 66 -11.16 20.87 -31.56
CA GLU A 66 -11.58 20.23 -32.81
C GLU A 66 -11.65 21.19 -34.00
N ALA A 67 -12.02 22.46 -33.76
CA ALA A 67 -12.03 23.49 -34.78
C ALA A 67 -10.61 23.87 -35.21
N ASP A 68 -9.68 23.95 -34.26
CA ASP A 68 -8.28 24.33 -34.49
C ASP A 68 -7.46 23.23 -35.18
N HIS A 69 -7.83 21.96 -34.96
CA HIS A 69 -7.11 20.78 -35.49
C HIS A 69 -8.01 19.87 -36.32
N ARG A 70 -8.85 20.46 -37.17
CA ARG A 70 -9.88 19.74 -37.93
C ARG A 70 -9.32 18.57 -38.74
N GLY A 71 -9.82 17.37 -38.44
CA GLY A 71 -9.45 16.13 -39.14
C GLY A 71 -8.16 15.47 -38.65
N ASP A 72 -7.49 16.05 -37.65
CA ASP A 72 -6.28 15.52 -37.04
C ASP A 72 -6.59 14.96 -35.64
N THR A 73 -7.08 13.72 -35.60
CA THR A 73 -7.47 13.03 -34.36
C THR A 73 -6.31 12.95 -33.35
N GLU A 74 -5.08 12.75 -33.83
CA GLU A 74 -3.90 12.65 -32.96
C GLU A 74 -3.60 14.00 -32.28
N ARG A 75 -3.67 15.11 -33.02
CA ARG A 75 -3.52 16.44 -32.42
C ARG A 75 -4.67 16.79 -31.48
N CYS A 76 -5.92 16.50 -31.85
CA CYS A 76 -7.06 16.73 -30.96
C CYS A 76 -6.93 15.97 -29.64
N LEU A 77 -6.51 14.69 -29.70
CA LEU A 77 -6.22 13.88 -28.51
C LEU A 77 -5.09 14.51 -27.68
N SER A 78 -3.98 14.87 -28.32
CA SER A 78 -2.82 15.49 -27.65
C SER A 78 -3.19 16.78 -26.92
N GLU A 79 -3.96 17.67 -27.56
CA GLU A 79 -4.42 18.93 -26.96
C GLU A 79 -5.41 18.68 -25.80
N CYS A 80 -6.33 17.72 -25.95
CA CYS A 80 -7.20 17.33 -24.86
C CYS A 80 -6.39 16.83 -23.65
N PHE A 81 -5.41 15.98 -23.86
CA PHE A 81 -4.55 15.49 -22.78
C PHE A 81 -3.67 16.60 -22.19
N THR A 82 -3.25 17.58 -22.99
CA THR A 82 -2.57 18.78 -22.51
C THR A 82 -3.47 19.57 -21.55
N LYS A 83 -4.75 19.76 -21.89
CA LYS A 83 -5.73 20.43 -21.00
C LYS A 83 -6.02 19.61 -19.74
N TRP A 84 -6.12 18.29 -19.86
CA TRP A 84 -6.32 17.39 -18.73
C TRP A 84 -5.14 17.43 -17.75
N LEU A 85 -3.90 17.27 -18.23
CA LEU A 85 -2.69 17.40 -17.41
C LEU A 85 -2.53 18.81 -16.82
N GLY A 86 -2.98 19.83 -17.57
CA GLY A 86 -3.08 21.21 -17.10
C GLY A 86 -4.23 21.49 -16.14
N LYS A 87 -4.99 20.48 -15.72
CA LYS A 87 -6.07 20.57 -14.73
C LYS A 87 -7.18 21.54 -15.12
N ALA A 88 -7.46 21.69 -16.42
CA ALA A 88 -8.53 22.55 -16.92
C ALA A 88 -9.92 22.08 -16.47
N ASP A 89 -10.92 22.94 -16.61
CA ASP A 89 -12.34 22.61 -16.40
C ASP A 89 -12.59 21.86 -15.06
N ASP A 90 -13.33 20.75 -15.10
CA ASP A 90 -13.71 19.95 -13.94
C ASP A 90 -12.75 18.77 -13.67
N VAL A 91 -11.54 18.79 -14.25
CA VAL A 91 -10.57 17.68 -14.12
C VAL A 91 -10.26 17.36 -12.67
N GLN A 92 -10.07 18.38 -11.82
CA GLN A 92 -9.84 18.15 -10.38
C GLN A 92 -11.05 17.50 -9.68
N LYS A 93 -12.28 17.88 -10.07
CA LYS A 93 -13.50 17.25 -9.53
C LYS A 93 -13.67 15.80 -10.01
N LYS A 94 -13.00 15.41 -11.09
CA LYS A 94 -12.96 14.05 -11.64
C LYS A 94 -11.77 13.22 -11.14
N GLY A 95 -11.06 13.68 -10.12
CA GLY A 95 -9.94 12.95 -9.51
C GLY A 95 -8.56 13.37 -10.03
N GLY A 96 -8.49 14.44 -10.82
CA GLY A 96 -7.23 15.02 -11.29
C GLY A 96 -6.53 14.19 -12.38
N PRO A 97 -5.35 14.62 -12.83
CA PRO A 97 -4.57 13.92 -13.84
C PRO A 97 -3.78 12.77 -13.21
N THR A 98 -4.39 11.59 -13.06
CA THR A 98 -3.74 10.39 -12.51
C THR A 98 -3.93 9.21 -13.47
N ILE A 99 -3.07 8.19 -13.38
CA ILE A 99 -3.28 6.96 -14.15
C ILE A 99 -4.60 6.31 -13.75
N TYR A 100 -4.98 6.38 -12.47
CA TYR A 100 -6.26 5.89 -11.98
C TYR A 100 -7.47 6.57 -12.66
N SER A 101 -7.48 7.90 -12.76
CA SER A 101 -8.60 8.63 -13.40
C SER A 101 -8.65 8.35 -14.91
N LEU A 102 -7.49 8.18 -15.56
CA LEU A 102 -7.39 7.73 -16.95
C LEU A 102 -8.00 6.34 -17.15
N VAL A 103 -7.55 5.34 -16.39
CA VAL A 103 -8.06 3.96 -16.45
C VAL A 103 -9.55 3.92 -16.16
N SER A 104 -10.02 4.67 -15.15
CA SER A 104 -11.43 4.77 -14.81
C SER A 104 -12.26 5.37 -15.95
N ALA A 105 -11.75 6.42 -16.61
CA ALA A 105 -12.42 7.04 -17.75
C ALA A 105 -12.49 6.09 -18.95
N LEU A 106 -11.42 5.35 -19.24
CA LEU A 106 -11.40 4.32 -20.30
C LEU A 106 -12.43 3.23 -20.06
N ARG A 107 -12.56 2.73 -18.82
CA ARG A 107 -13.59 1.73 -18.45
C ARG A 107 -15.01 2.23 -18.65
N ARG A 108 -15.25 3.55 -18.52
CA ARG A 108 -16.57 4.16 -18.72
C ARG A 108 -16.99 4.29 -20.18
N ILE A 109 -16.03 4.32 -21.11
CA ILE A 109 -16.32 4.36 -22.55
C ILE A 109 -16.96 3.04 -23.03
N GLY A 110 -16.73 1.93 -22.30
CA GLY A 110 -17.27 0.61 -22.60
C GLY A 110 -16.55 -0.15 -23.72
N GLY A 111 -15.98 0.57 -24.70
CA GLY A 111 -15.18 -0.01 -25.80
C GLY A 111 -13.68 -0.17 -25.52
N GLU A 112 -13.16 0.46 -24.46
CA GLU A 112 -11.72 0.57 -24.19
C GLU A 112 -11.27 -0.23 -22.95
N ASN A 113 -12.06 -1.21 -22.51
CA ASN A 113 -11.76 -2.02 -21.33
C ASN A 113 -10.43 -2.77 -21.46
N GLY A 114 -10.10 -3.29 -22.64
CA GLY A 114 -8.83 -3.96 -22.89
C GLY A 114 -7.62 -3.01 -22.75
N VAL A 115 -7.75 -1.77 -23.23
CA VAL A 115 -6.73 -0.72 -23.04
C VAL A 115 -6.58 -0.40 -21.56
N ALA A 116 -7.72 -0.19 -20.88
CA ALA A 116 -7.75 0.11 -19.46
C ALA A 116 -7.06 -0.98 -18.64
N ASP A 117 -7.38 -2.25 -18.88
CA ASP A 117 -6.79 -3.39 -18.18
C ASP A 117 -5.30 -3.55 -18.51
N GLY A 118 -4.90 -3.29 -19.75
CA GLY A 118 -3.49 -3.24 -20.14
C GLY A 118 -2.68 -2.22 -19.34
N ILE A 119 -3.20 -0.99 -19.25
CA ILE A 119 -2.58 0.10 -18.50
C ILE A 119 -2.57 -0.22 -17.00
N ASP A 120 -3.69 -0.72 -16.46
CA ASP A 120 -3.82 -1.05 -15.03
C ASP A 120 -2.83 -2.16 -14.64
N MET A 121 -2.63 -3.15 -15.53
CA MET A 121 -1.63 -4.21 -15.32
C MET A 121 -0.18 -3.69 -15.36
N GLU A 122 0.13 -2.70 -16.21
CA GLU A 122 1.48 -2.13 -16.32
C GLU A 122 1.79 -1.17 -15.17
N LYS A 123 0.84 -0.27 -14.84
CA LYS A 123 1.07 0.86 -13.94
C LYS A 123 0.55 0.63 -12.52
N HIS A 124 -0.32 -0.34 -12.29
CA HIS A 124 -0.80 -0.71 -10.96
C HIS A 124 -0.63 -2.21 -10.67
N PRO A 125 0.61 -2.71 -10.50
CA PRO A 125 0.86 -4.12 -10.16
C PRO A 125 0.13 -4.56 -8.87
N ALA A 126 -0.12 -3.64 -7.94
CA ALA A 126 -0.90 -3.91 -6.74
C ALA A 126 -2.38 -4.20 -7.07
N CYS A 127 -2.98 -3.48 -8.01
CA CYS A 127 -4.34 -3.76 -8.46
C CYS A 127 -4.43 -5.13 -9.15
N LYS A 128 -3.38 -5.52 -9.90
CA LYS A 128 -3.26 -6.85 -10.48
C LYS A 128 -3.22 -7.95 -9.41
N ILE A 129 -2.36 -7.81 -8.40
CA ILE A 129 -2.28 -8.78 -7.29
C ILE A 129 -3.66 -8.91 -6.62
N LEU A 130 -4.30 -7.80 -6.28
CA LEU A 130 -5.63 -7.83 -5.66
C LEU A 130 -6.70 -8.49 -6.56
N ALA A 131 -6.62 -8.27 -7.88
CA ALA A 131 -7.55 -8.87 -8.85
C ALA A 131 -7.37 -10.39 -8.99
N CYS A 132 -6.16 -10.93 -8.79
CA CYS A 132 -5.89 -12.37 -8.82
C CYS A 132 -6.67 -13.15 -7.76
N HIS A 133 -7.08 -12.50 -6.66
CA HIS A 133 -7.92 -13.11 -5.62
C HIS A 133 -9.44 -13.03 -5.90
N SER A 134 -9.84 -12.85 -7.17
CA SER A 134 -11.25 -12.72 -7.59
C SER A 134 -12.16 -13.86 -7.08
N ALA A 135 -11.67 -15.11 -7.11
CA ALA A 135 -12.41 -16.28 -6.62
C ALA A 135 -12.73 -16.22 -5.11
N GLN A 136 -11.96 -15.45 -4.34
CA GLN A 136 -12.14 -15.30 -2.89
C GLN A 136 -12.84 -14.00 -2.51
N GLN A 137 -13.35 -13.23 -3.49
CA GLN A 137 -13.99 -11.93 -3.22
C GLN A 137 -15.23 -12.06 -2.33
N SER A 138 -15.99 -13.15 -2.41
CA SER A 138 -17.15 -13.38 -1.54
C SER A 138 -16.73 -13.55 -0.08
N VAL A 139 -15.64 -14.29 0.17
CA VAL A 139 -15.08 -14.48 1.51
C VAL A 139 -14.52 -13.18 2.06
N ILE A 140 -13.79 -12.43 1.22
CA ILE A 140 -13.28 -11.11 1.57
C ILE A 140 -14.44 -10.17 1.90
N ALA A 141 -15.41 -10.01 0.99
CA ALA A 141 -16.55 -9.12 1.15
C ALA A 141 -17.35 -9.44 2.42
N ALA A 142 -17.60 -10.72 2.71
CA ALA A 142 -18.27 -11.13 3.94
C ALA A 142 -17.49 -10.75 5.22
N ALA A 143 -16.17 -10.55 5.12
CA ALA A 143 -15.31 -10.19 6.23
C ALA A 143 -15.03 -8.69 6.41
N LEU A 144 -15.35 -7.85 5.42
CA LEU A 144 -15.06 -6.41 5.49
C LEU A 144 -15.95 -5.63 6.48
N PRO A 145 -17.26 -5.93 6.64
CA PRO A 145 -18.11 -5.17 7.55
C PRO A 145 -17.60 -5.12 9.01
N GLN A 146 -17.00 -6.20 9.52
CA GLN A 146 -16.41 -6.20 10.87
C GLN A 146 -15.07 -5.46 10.98
N LEU A 147 -14.48 -5.06 9.85
CA LEU A 147 -13.17 -4.39 9.77
C LEU A 147 -13.27 -2.90 9.46
N VAL A 148 -14.48 -2.34 9.32
CA VAL A 148 -14.73 -0.95 8.90
C VAL A 148 -13.93 0.08 9.69
N ILE A 149 -13.84 -0.06 11.03
CA ILE A 149 -13.07 0.87 11.88
C ILE A 149 -11.60 0.86 11.47
N VAL A 150 -11.00 -0.32 11.29
CA VAL A 150 -9.57 -0.44 10.95
C VAL A 150 -9.31 0.01 9.50
N LEU A 151 -10.23 -0.30 8.58
CA LEU A 151 -10.17 0.15 7.19
C LEU A 151 -10.22 1.69 7.10
N TYR A 152 -11.04 2.34 7.92
CA TYR A 152 -11.11 3.81 7.98
C TYR A 152 -9.82 4.40 8.55
N LEU A 153 -9.32 3.89 9.68
CA LEU A 153 -8.09 4.39 10.30
C LEU A 153 -6.85 4.24 9.42
N THR A 154 -6.82 3.23 8.55
CA THR A 154 -5.74 3.00 7.58
C THR A 154 -5.92 3.78 6.26
N LYS A 155 -6.99 4.59 6.16
CA LYS A 155 -7.37 5.36 4.97
C LYS A 155 -7.59 4.49 3.73
N LEU A 156 -8.11 3.27 3.92
CA LEU A 156 -8.54 2.37 2.85
C LEU A 156 -9.98 2.65 2.40
N ILE A 157 -10.76 3.31 3.25
CA ILE A 157 -12.11 3.82 2.94
C ILE A 157 -12.20 5.28 3.38
N LYS A 158 -13.01 6.07 2.68
CA LYS A 158 -13.07 7.54 2.86
C LYS A 158 -13.96 7.96 4.03
N GLU A 159 -15.03 7.22 4.28
CA GLU A 159 -16.03 7.56 5.30
C GLU A 159 -16.17 6.43 6.31
N MET A 160 -16.31 6.79 7.59
CA MET A 160 -16.64 5.85 8.65
C MET A 160 -18.15 5.58 8.61
N ILE A 161 -18.54 4.53 7.89
CA ILE A 161 -19.95 4.10 7.79
C ILE A 161 -20.28 3.19 8.98
N LEU A 162 -21.37 3.46 9.70
CA LEU A 162 -21.81 2.63 10.83
C LEU A 162 -22.11 1.19 10.36
N PRO A 163 -21.68 0.13 11.09
CA PRO A 163 -21.66 -1.26 10.60
C PRO A 163 -23.00 -1.88 10.19
N THR A 164 -24.13 -1.26 10.53
CA THR A 164 -25.46 -1.89 10.46
C THR A 164 -26.07 -2.00 9.06
N ASN A 165 -25.47 -1.40 8.02
CA ASN A 165 -26.00 -1.48 6.65
C ASN A 165 -24.91 -1.46 5.56
N VAL A 166 -23.70 -1.95 5.87
CA VAL A 166 -22.57 -1.88 4.94
C VAL A 166 -22.44 -3.17 4.15
N GLN A 167 -22.59 -3.08 2.83
CA GLN A 167 -22.27 -4.18 1.91
C GLN A 167 -20.75 -4.29 1.74
N GLY A 168 -20.21 -5.50 1.93
CA GLY A 168 -18.78 -5.77 1.80
C GLY A 168 -18.25 -5.47 0.40
N GLU A 169 -19.08 -5.66 -0.62
CA GLU A 169 -18.79 -5.37 -2.02
C GLU A 169 -18.47 -3.89 -2.23
N ASN A 170 -19.23 -2.99 -1.58
CA ASN A 170 -19.00 -1.54 -1.67
C ASN A 170 -17.69 -1.13 -0.98
N LEU A 171 -17.35 -1.79 0.14
CA LEU A 171 -16.05 -1.60 0.79
C LEU A 171 -14.91 -2.08 -0.10
N LEU A 172 -15.08 -3.23 -0.75
CA LEU A 172 -14.08 -3.78 -1.66
C LEU A 172 -13.84 -2.88 -2.88
N ILE A 173 -14.89 -2.24 -3.40
CA ILE A 173 -14.75 -1.22 -4.46
C ILE A 173 -13.87 -0.07 -3.95
N GLN A 174 -14.19 0.54 -2.80
CA GLN A 174 -13.39 1.63 -2.23
C GLN A 174 -11.93 1.23 -1.98
N ILE A 175 -11.70 0.02 -1.49
CA ILE A 175 -10.35 -0.51 -1.25
C ILE A 175 -9.59 -0.66 -2.57
N LYS A 176 -10.23 -1.16 -3.63
CA LYS A 176 -9.63 -1.21 -4.97
C LYS A 176 -9.27 0.19 -5.47
N GLU A 177 -10.14 1.18 -5.28
CA GLU A 177 -9.82 2.57 -5.62
C GLU A 177 -8.60 3.07 -4.81
N ALA A 178 -8.56 2.79 -3.51
CA ALA A 178 -7.45 3.18 -2.65
C ALA A 178 -6.12 2.54 -3.08
N VAL A 179 -6.14 1.25 -3.42
CA VAL A 179 -4.96 0.50 -3.90
C VAL A 179 -4.48 1.00 -5.26
N CYS A 180 -5.38 1.35 -6.17
CA CYS A 180 -4.96 1.90 -7.46
C CYS A 180 -4.47 3.34 -7.35
N ASN A 181 -4.88 4.08 -6.33
CA ASN A 181 -4.31 5.40 -6.05
C ASN A 181 -2.98 5.33 -5.30
N ASP A 182 -2.77 4.34 -4.43
CA ASP A 182 -1.56 4.15 -3.63
C ASP A 182 -1.28 2.65 -3.44
N TYR A 183 -0.23 2.15 -4.09
CA TYR A 183 0.11 0.73 -4.07
C TYR A 183 0.42 0.19 -2.66
N GLN A 184 0.89 1.03 -1.73
CA GLN A 184 1.19 0.64 -0.34
C GLN A 184 -0.08 0.28 0.43
N LYS A 185 -1.24 0.74 -0.04
CA LYS A 185 -2.55 0.35 0.52
C LYS A 185 -2.82 -1.14 0.38
N LEU A 186 -2.22 -1.82 -0.60
CA LEU A 186 -2.38 -3.26 -0.73
C LEU A 186 -1.76 -4.01 0.45
N GLU A 187 -0.57 -3.61 0.89
CA GLU A 187 0.10 -4.20 2.05
C GLU A 187 -0.75 -3.99 3.31
N ALA A 188 -1.20 -2.74 3.55
CA ALA A 188 -2.05 -2.41 4.68
C ALA A 188 -3.35 -3.24 4.66
N PHE A 189 -3.97 -3.40 3.48
CA PHE A 189 -5.16 -4.23 3.32
C PHE A 189 -4.89 -5.70 3.63
N ALA A 190 -3.79 -6.25 3.13
CA ALA A 190 -3.39 -7.63 3.36
C ALA A 190 -3.16 -7.91 4.86
N VAL A 191 -2.48 -7.02 5.58
CA VAL A 191 -2.29 -7.08 7.04
C VAL A 191 -3.64 -7.07 7.78
N ILE A 192 -4.60 -6.28 7.32
CA ILE A 192 -5.95 -6.24 7.91
C ILE A 192 -6.68 -7.57 7.72
N LEU A 193 -6.60 -8.17 6.53
CA LEU A 193 -7.19 -9.49 6.26
C LEU A 193 -6.60 -10.58 7.16
N CYS A 194 -5.34 -10.48 7.56
CA CYS A 194 -4.72 -11.41 8.51
C CYS A 194 -5.35 -11.37 9.93
N LYS A 195 -6.14 -10.34 10.27
CA LYS A 195 -6.78 -10.22 11.59
C LYS A 195 -8.03 -11.10 11.73
N VAL A 196 -8.60 -11.56 10.63
CA VAL A 196 -9.82 -12.39 10.61
C VAL A 196 -9.44 -13.81 10.22
N LYS A 197 -9.84 -14.78 11.03
CA LYS A 197 -9.51 -16.20 10.81
C LYS A 197 -9.92 -16.69 9.42
N ALA A 198 -11.06 -16.23 8.91
CA ALA A 198 -11.58 -16.63 7.60
C ALA A 198 -10.75 -16.10 6.41
N THR A 199 -9.99 -15.02 6.58
CA THR A 199 -9.24 -14.35 5.50
C THR A 199 -7.73 -14.38 5.73
N ILE A 200 -7.24 -15.09 6.74
CA ILE A 200 -5.81 -15.09 7.10
C ILE A 200 -4.92 -15.65 5.99
N GLU A 201 -5.35 -16.73 5.33
CA GLU A 201 -4.60 -17.32 4.21
C GLU A 201 -4.56 -16.38 3.00
N ILE A 202 -5.67 -15.68 2.74
CA ILE A 202 -5.77 -14.67 1.67
C ILE A 202 -4.82 -13.50 1.97
N GLY A 203 -4.84 -12.97 3.19
CA GLY A 203 -3.96 -11.89 3.62
C GLY A 203 -2.48 -12.28 3.52
N ASN A 204 -2.12 -13.51 3.91
CA ASN A 204 -0.75 -14.01 3.78
C ASN A 204 -0.31 -14.18 2.32
N SER A 205 -1.18 -14.66 1.44
CA SER A 205 -0.90 -14.75 -0.01
C SER A 205 -0.66 -13.38 -0.62
N LEU A 206 -1.54 -12.42 -0.32
CA LEU A 206 -1.42 -11.03 -0.77
C LEU A 206 -0.10 -10.39 -0.30
N LEU A 207 0.28 -10.59 0.97
CA LEU A 207 1.57 -10.09 1.49
C LEU A 207 2.77 -10.68 0.75
N LYS A 208 2.71 -11.99 0.47
CA LYS A 208 3.77 -12.67 -0.28
C LYS A 208 3.90 -12.10 -1.69
N GLU A 209 2.81 -12.06 -2.44
CA GLU A 209 2.78 -11.54 -3.82
C GLU A 209 3.16 -10.06 -3.87
N TYR A 210 2.70 -9.26 -2.90
CA TYR A 210 3.13 -7.87 -2.75
C TYR A 210 4.64 -7.76 -2.57
N SER A 211 5.23 -8.57 -1.68
CA SER A 211 6.66 -8.55 -1.44
C SER A 211 7.50 -9.01 -2.64
N GLU A 212 6.99 -9.97 -3.43
CA GLU A 212 7.67 -10.43 -4.64
C GLU A 212 7.74 -9.33 -5.71
N VAL A 213 6.70 -8.49 -5.82
CA VAL A 213 6.60 -7.44 -6.83
C VAL A 213 7.25 -6.13 -6.39
N PHE A 214 7.10 -5.74 -5.13
CA PHE A 214 7.50 -4.41 -4.63
C PHE A 214 8.69 -4.43 -3.68
N CYS A 215 9.08 -5.59 -3.15
CA CYS A 215 10.19 -5.71 -2.19
C CYS A 215 11.38 -6.50 -2.75
N SER A 216 11.42 -6.75 -4.06
CA SER A 216 12.61 -7.28 -4.73
C SER A 216 13.64 -6.15 -4.91
N ASP A 217 14.51 -5.94 -3.90
CA ASP A 217 15.99 -5.93 -4.02
C ASP A 217 16.77 -5.22 -2.87
N ASP A 218 16.18 -4.97 -1.70
CA ASP A 218 16.97 -4.57 -0.51
C ASP A 218 17.40 -5.81 0.30
N LEU A 219 18.28 -6.62 -0.29
CA LEU A 219 18.97 -7.69 0.45
C LEU A 219 19.94 -7.04 1.44
N VAL A 220 19.65 -7.14 2.74
CA VAL A 220 20.64 -6.80 3.76
C VAL A 220 21.70 -7.89 3.76
N VAL A 221 22.87 -7.58 3.21
CA VAL A 221 24.05 -8.45 3.31
C VAL A 221 24.52 -8.41 4.76
N MET A 222 24.20 -9.46 5.52
CA MET A 222 24.87 -9.69 6.80
C MET A 222 26.16 -10.45 6.51
N ASN A 223 27.28 -9.75 6.63
CA ASN A 223 28.60 -10.37 6.62
C ASN A 223 28.92 -10.85 8.03
N ASP A 224 29.36 -12.09 8.17
CA ASP A 224 30.15 -12.50 9.33
C ASP A 224 31.65 -12.25 9.07
N ASP A 225 32.46 -12.27 10.13
CA ASP A 225 33.92 -12.07 10.04
C ASP A 225 34.62 -13.20 9.27
N ASN A 226 33.90 -14.27 8.90
CA ASN A 226 34.41 -15.43 8.16
C ASN A 226 34.00 -15.43 6.67
N GLY A 227 33.33 -14.38 6.19
CA GLY A 227 32.98 -14.19 4.77
C GLY A 227 31.77 -15.00 4.28
N LEU A 228 30.97 -15.59 5.18
CA LEU A 228 29.69 -16.21 4.84
C LEU A 228 28.66 -15.11 4.58
N LYS A 229 28.23 -15.01 3.31
CA LYS A 229 27.16 -14.09 2.89
C LYS A 229 25.82 -14.79 2.98
N ILE A 230 25.03 -14.40 3.97
CA ILE A 230 23.64 -14.83 4.08
C ILE A 230 22.75 -13.71 3.53
N TYR A 231 22.00 -14.01 2.47
CA TYR A 231 21.07 -13.09 1.84
C TYR A 231 19.69 -13.25 2.48
N LEU A 232 19.19 -12.19 3.11
CA LEU A 232 17.86 -12.19 3.75
C LEU A 232 16.97 -11.07 3.20
N PRO A 233 15.68 -11.35 2.95
CA PRO A 233 14.71 -10.32 2.59
C PRO A 233 14.49 -9.33 3.74
N GLN A 234 14.45 -8.03 3.43
CA GLN A 234 14.16 -6.97 4.41
C GLN A 234 12.77 -7.11 5.05
N SER A 235 11.81 -7.71 4.34
CA SER A 235 10.48 -8.04 4.88
C SER A 235 10.56 -8.98 6.10
N MET A 236 11.62 -9.78 6.23
CA MET A 236 11.84 -10.65 7.38
C MET A 236 12.48 -9.92 8.57
N THR A 237 13.00 -8.70 8.42
CA THR A 237 13.74 -8.00 9.48
C THR A 237 12.89 -7.75 10.72
N ALA A 238 11.58 -7.48 10.57
CA ALA A 238 10.66 -7.32 11.70
C ALA A 238 10.44 -8.65 12.46
N GLN A 239 10.34 -9.77 11.74
CA GLN A 239 10.20 -11.10 12.35
C GLN A 239 11.50 -11.50 13.07
N PHE A 240 12.66 -11.28 12.46
CA PHE A 240 13.96 -11.50 13.10
C PHE A 240 14.17 -10.58 14.31
N THR A 241 13.76 -9.32 14.25
CA THR A 241 13.79 -8.40 15.41
C THR A 241 12.92 -8.96 16.54
N THR A 242 11.74 -9.45 16.22
CA THR A 242 10.85 -10.10 17.19
C THR A 242 11.47 -11.37 17.77
N MET A 243 12.09 -12.22 16.95
CA MET A 243 12.80 -13.42 17.41
C MET A 243 13.97 -13.06 18.31
N ARG A 244 14.79 -12.07 17.93
CA ARG A 244 15.92 -11.58 18.73
C ARG A 244 15.45 -11.00 20.07
N LEU A 245 14.38 -10.23 20.08
CA LEU A 245 13.77 -9.71 21.31
C LEU A 245 13.28 -10.85 22.21
N LYS A 246 12.57 -11.83 21.66
CA LYS A 246 12.11 -13.00 22.42
C LYS A 246 13.26 -13.83 22.97
N PHE A 247 14.29 -14.06 22.15
CA PHE A 247 15.51 -14.78 22.56
C PHE A 247 16.23 -14.02 23.69
N GLY A 248 16.45 -12.72 23.55
CA GLY A 248 17.04 -11.88 24.61
C GLY A 248 16.20 -11.86 25.89
N GLN A 249 14.88 -11.78 25.77
CA GLN A 249 13.96 -11.90 26.92
C GLN A 249 14.07 -13.24 27.63
N THR A 250 14.37 -14.34 26.92
CA THR A 250 14.62 -15.64 27.55
C THR A 250 15.83 -15.58 28.45
N PHE A 251 16.94 -14.95 28.04
CA PHE A 251 18.11 -14.80 28.92
C PHE A 251 17.82 -13.96 30.15
N LEU A 252 17.08 -12.86 30.01
CA LEU A 252 16.68 -12.03 31.16
C LEU A 252 15.81 -12.81 32.16
N LYS A 253 14.91 -13.66 31.66
CA LYS A 253 14.10 -14.55 32.50
C LYS A 253 14.96 -15.58 33.22
N VAL A 254 15.87 -16.23 32.50
CA VAL A 254 16.81 -17.21 33.07
C VAL A 254 17.70 -16.56 34.13
N GLU A 255 18.27 -15.39 33.86
CA GLU A 255 19.09 -14.62 34.80
C GLU A 255 18.30 -14.31 36.08
N LYS A 256 17.06 -13.84 35.95
CA LYS A 256 16.18 -13.58 37.09
C LYS A 256 15.91 -14.85 37.90
N CYS A 257 15.63 -15.97 37.24
CA CYS A 257 15.43 -17.27 37.92
C CYS A 257 16.68 -17.73 38.67
N ILE A 258 17.88 -17.55 38.09
CA ILE A 258 19.16 -17.89 38.75
C ILE A 258 19.40 -16.98 39.96
N LYS A 259 19.10 -15.69 39.87
CA LYS A 259 19.23 -14.75 40.99
C LYS A 259 18.26 -15.05 42.14
N GLU A 260 17.04 -15.47 41.82
CA GLU A 260 16.01 -15.83 42.83
C GLU A 260 16.24 -17.22 43.44
N LYS A 261 16.74 -18.17 42.65
CA LYS A 261 17.06 -19.54 43.05
C LYS A 261 18.35 -19.97 42.40
N SER A 262 19.47 -19.68 43.06
CA SER A 262 20.79 -20.05 42.56
C SER A 262 20.87 -21.56 42.42
N PRO A 263 21.05 -22.11 41.20
CA PRO A 263 21.19 -23.54 41.02
C PRO A 263 22.43 -24.06 41.74
N ALA A 264 22.45 -25.35 42.09
CA ALA A 264 23.64 -25.96 42.65
C ALA A 264 24.78 -25.89 41.63
N HIS A 265 26.01 -25.64 42.11
CA HIS A 265 27.20 -25.55 41.27
C HIS A 265 27.35 -26.75 40.30
N LYS A 266 26.97 -27.94 40.76
CA LYS A 266 27.02 -29.18 39.99
C LYS A 266 26.10 -29.16 38.76
N ASP A 267 24.91 -28.58 38.88
CA ASP A 267 23.93 -28.55 37.79
C ASP A 267 24.36 -27.57 36.70
N ILE A 268 24.95 -26.43 37.09
CA ILE A 268 25.52 -25.45 36.16
C ILE A 268 26.69 -26.06 35.38
N LYS A 269 27.58 -26.79 36.07
CA LYS A 269 28.69 -27.50 35.41
C LYS A 269 28.22 -28.51 34.38
N ASN A 270 27.23 -29.34 34.74
CA ASN A 270 26.68 -30.37 33.85
C ASN A 270 26.01 -29.76 32.60
N ILE A 271 25.33 -28.63 32.75
CA ILE A 271 24.72 -27.93 31.61
C ILE A 271 25.81 -27.36 30.71
N LEU A 272 26.81 -26.69 31.26
CA LEU A 272 27.87 -26.07 30.46
C LEU A 272 28.72 -27.12 29.73
N SER A 273 29.01 -28.27 30.35
CA SER A 273 29.72 -29.37 29.70
C SER A 273 28.91 -30.04 28.59
N TYR A 274 27.57 -30.03 28.68
CA TYR A 274 26.70 -30.61 27.65
C TYR A 274 26.60 -29.74 26.39
N TYR A 275 26.67 -28.41 26.53
CA TYR A 275 26.47 -27.48 25.41
C TYR A 275 27.77 -27.00 24.74
N SER A 276 28.93 -27.17 25.39
CA SER A 276 30.21 -26.69 24.84
C SER A 276 31.36 -27.60 25.28
N GLU A 277 31.87 -28.37 24.31
CA GLU A 277 33.05 -29.25 24.50
C GLU A 277 34.30 -28.43 24.84
N ASP A 278 34.44 -27.21 24.28
CA ASP A 278 35.57 -26.33 24.54
C ASP A 278 35.69 -25.88 26.01
N LEU A 279 34.55 -25.77 26.69
CA LEU A 279 34.49 -25.37 28.11
C LEU A 279 34.76 -26.53 29.06
N GLU A 280 34.75 -27.78 28.59
CA GLU A 280 34.85 -28.97 29.44
C GLU A 280 36.17 -29.01 30.23
N SER A 281 37.27 -28.65 29.56
CA SER A 281 38.60 -28.53 30.19
C SER A 281 38.65 -27.44 31.27
N GLN A 282 37.96 -26.31 31.08
CA GLN A 282 37.95 -25.19 32.02
C GLN A 282 37.05 -25.48 33.22
N ILE A 283 35.91 -26.15 33.00
CA ILE A 283 34.95 -26.55 34.03
C ILE A 283 35.56 -27.56 35.01
N ALA A 284 36.42 -28.46 34.51
CA ALA A 284 37.14 -29.43 35.34
C ALA A 284 38.08 -28.78 36.36
N HIS A 285 38.60 -27.58 36.06
CA HIS A 285 39.52 -26.84 36.93
C HIS A 285 38.81 -25.93 37.96
N CYS A 286 37.50 -25.72 37.85
CA CYS A 286 36.76 -24.97 38.85
C CYS A 286 36.50 -25.88 40.06
N GLU A 287 37.18 -25.70 41.19
CA GLU A 287 36.86 -26.46 42.41
C GLU A 287 35.56 -25.96 43.06
N SER A 288 34.76 -26.90 43.56
CA SER A 288 33.53 -26.61 44.31
C SER A 288 33.88 -26.17 45.73
N THR A 289 34.08 -24.86 45.91
CA THR A 289 33.95 -24.20 47.23
C THR A 289 32.50 -23.95 47.56
#